data_AF-A0A2V6GLA3-F1
#
_entry.id   AF-A0A2V6GLA3-F1
#
_cell.length_a   1.000
_cell.length_b   1.000
_cell.length_c   1.000
_cell.angle_alpha   90.00
_cell.angle_beta   90.00
_cell.angle_gamma   90.00
#
_symmetry.space_group_name_H-M   'P 1'
#
loop_
_entity.id
_entity.type
_entity.pdbx_description
1 polymer ?
#
loop_
_entity_poly.entity_id
_entity_poly.type
_entity_poly.pdbx_seq_one_letter_code
_entity_poly.pdbx_strand_id
1 'polypeptide(L)'
;MTPTLQLFLVVSAALFCIGLLAALSRRHAIFILIGIEMMLAAANLNFVAFWRFSPQPKPPIGVMVAIFSIAIAAAEAAVGLALVIAIYRH
;
A
#
# COMPACT_ATOMS: atom_id res chain seq x y z
N MET A 1 9.47 -24.72 -2.85
CA MET A 1 9.12 -23.46 -2.16
C MET A 1 10.33 -22.55 -2.21
N THR A 2 10.28 -21.44 -2.94
CA THR A 2 11.42 -20.52 -3.05
C THR A 2 11.53 -19.75 -1.71
N PRO A 3 12.58 -19.97 -0.89
CA PRO A 3 12.68 -19.35 0.45
C PRO A 3 12.63 -17.81 0.40
N THR A 4 12.95 -17.23 -0.77
CA THR A 4 12.88 -15.81 -1.05
C THR A 4 11.46 -15.25 -1.14
N LEU A 5 10.47 -16.00 -1.64
CA LEU A 5 9.08 -15.53 -1.72
C LEU A 5 8.46 -15.36 -0.33
N GLN A 6 8.71 -16.31 0.58
CA GLN A 6 8.23 -16.25 1.96
C GLN A 6 8.71 -14.99 2.68
N LEU A 7 9.95 -14.55 2.42
CA LEU A 7 10.47 -13.31 2.99
C LEU A 7 9.68 -12.08 2.53
N PHE A 8 9.36 -11.98 1.23
CA PHE A 8 8.54 -10.87 0.71
C PHE A 8 7.12 -10.88 1.30
N LEU A 9 6.52 -12.04 1.50
CA LEU A 9 5.22 -12.20 2.15
C LEU A 9 5.24 -11.76 3.62
N VAL A 10 6.27 -12.16 4.37
CA VAL A 10 6.42 -11.75 5.77
C VAL A 10 6.66 -10.25 5.88
N VAL A 11 7.51 -9.70 5.01
CA VAL A 11 7.80 -8.25 4.98
C VAL A 11 6.56 -7.44 4.58
N SER A 12 5.81 -7.86 3.55
CA SER A 12 4.57 -7.18 3.17
C SER A 12 3.52 -7.28 4.27
N ALA A 13 3.34 -8.44 4.91
CA ALA A 13 2.43 -8.60 6.03
C ALA A 13 2.83 -7.70 7.23
N ALA A 14 4.12 -7.64 7.56
CA ALA A 14 4.62 -6.78 8.62
C ALA A 14 4.38 -5.29 8.32
N LEU A 15 4.71 -4.84 7.10
CA LEU A 15 4.45 -3.46 6.65
C LEU A 15 2.96 -3.12 6.68
N PHE A 16 2.11 -4.04 6.23
CA PHE A 16 0.65 -3.87 6.27
C PHE A 16 0.14 -3.72 7.70
N CYS A 17 0.60 -4.56 8.63
CA CYS A 17 0.26 -4.46 10.04
C CYS A 17 0.74 -3.14 10.66
N ILE A 18 1.95 -2.67 10.33
CA ILE A 18 2.45 -1.37 10.80
C ILE A 18 1.58 -0.23 10.28
N GLY A 19 1.23 -0.26 8.99
CA GLY A 19 0.32 0.71 8.37
C GLY A 19 -1.06 0.69 9.03
N LEU A 20 -1.61 -0.49 9.29
CA LEU A 20 -2.89 -0.66 9.99
C LEU A 20 -2.84 -0.11 11.41
N LEU A 21 -1.79 -0.41 12.18
CA LEU A 21 -1.61 0.13 13.52
C LEU A 21 -1.47 1.66 13.48
N ALA A 22 -0.75 2.22 12.51
CA ALA A 22 -0.64 3.66 12.33
C ALA A 22 -2.00 4.31 12.00
N ALA A 23 -2.80 3.67 11.13
CA ALA A 23 -4.13 4.17 10.76
C ALA A 23 -5.11 4.14 11.94
N LEU A 24 -5.10 3.07 12.76
CA LEU A 24 -6.05 2.91 13.87
C LEU A 24 -5.64 3.64 15.15
N SER A 25 -4.34 3.81 15.40
CA SER A 25 -3.85 4.40 16.67
C SER A 25 -3.86 5.92 16.68
N ARG A 26 -4.00 6.56 15.52
CA ARG A 26 -3.80 8.01 15.37
C ARG A 26 -5.15 8.73 15.27
N ARG A 27 -5.28 9.85 15.98
CA ARG A 27 -6.46 10.73 15.92
C ARG A 27 -6.34 11.83 14.85
N HIS A 28 -5.13 12.07 14.35
CA HIS A 28 -4.88 13.09 13.34
C HIS A 28 -5.07 12.50 11.95
N ALA A 29 -5.98 13.08 11.17
CA ALA A 29 -6.35 12.59 9.84
C ALA A 29 -5.14 12.38 8.90
N ILE A 30 -4.15 13.28 8.93
CA ILE A 30 -2.93 13.14 8.11
C ILE A 30 -2.17 11.85 8.45
N PHE A 31 -2.04 11.52 9.73
CA PHE A 31 -1.37 10.28 10.15
C PHE A 31 -2.16 9.03 9.77
N ILE A 32 -3.50 9.13 9.72
CA ILE A 32 -4.35 8.04 9.25
C ILE A 32 -4.10 7.80 7.75
N LEU A 33 -4.07 8.87 6.94
CA LEU A 33 -3.74 8.79 5.52
C LEU A 33 -2.37 8.17 5.27
N ILE A 34 -1.34 8.55 6.03
CA ILE A 34 0.00 7.94 5.94
C ILE A 34 -0.04 6.43 6.25
N GLY A 35 -0.87 6.01 7.22
CA GLY A 35 -1.07 4.59 7.52
C GLY A 35 -1.68 3.82 6.34
N ILE A 36 -2.69 4.41 5.69
CA ILE A 36 -3.35 3.84 4.51
C ILE A 36 -2.38 3.73 3.33
N GLU A 37 -1.58 4.77 3.06
CA GLU A 37 -0.54 4.77 2.04
C GLU A 37 0.48 3.62 2.26
N MET A 38 0.89 3.40 3.52
CA MET A 38 1.78 2.31 3.88
C MET A 38 1.14 0.93 3.65
N MET A 39 -0.16 0.78 3.92
CA MET A 39 -0.91 -0.45 3.64
C MET A 39 -1.01 -0.73 2.13
N LEU A 40 -1.28 0.28 1.30
CA LEU A 40 -1.32 0.17 -0.16
C LEU A 40 0.07 -0.20 -0.73
N ALA A 41 1.13 0.41 -0.22
CA ALA A 41 2.50 0.05 -0.59
C ALA A 41 2.84 -1.41 -0.26
N ALA A 42 2.41 -1.91 0.90
CA ALA A 42 2.58 -3.30 1.29
C ALA A 42 1.82 -4.28 0.36
N ALA A 43 0.58 -3.94 -0.02
CA ALA A 43 -0.20 -4.72 -0.97
C ALA A 43 0.48 -4.77 -2.35
N ASN A 44 1.02 -3.65 -2.83
CA ASN A 44 1.77 -3.56 -4.09
C ASN A 44 3.03 -4.43 -4.09
N LEU A 45 3.77 -4.46 -2.98
CA LEU A 45 4.91 -5.35 -2.81
C LEU A 45 4.50 -6.83 -2.94
N ASN A 46 3.33 -7.19 -2.40
CA ASN A 46 2.80 -8.54 -2.50
C ASN A 46 2.41 -8.91 -3.95
N PHE A 47 1.73 -8.01 -4.67
CA PHE A 47 1.38 -8.22 -6.09
C PHE A 47 2.61 -8.42 -6.98
N VAL A 48 3.66 -7.61 -6.79
CA VAL A 48 4.91 -7.72 -7.55
C VAL A 48 5.66 -9.01 -7.18
N ALA A 49 5.71 -9.38 -5.90
CA ALA A 49 6.34 -10.62 -5.45
C ALA A 49 5.65 -11.85 -6.07
N PHE A 50 4.32 -11.94 -6.02
CA PHE A 50 3.58 -13.04 -6.65
C PHE A 50 3.79 -13.13 -8.16
N TRP A 51 3.87 -11.98 -8.84
CA TRP A 51 4.18 -11.98 -10.26
C TRP A 51 5.61 -12.49 -10.53
N ARG A 52 6.60 -12.01 -9.77
CA ARG A 52 8.02 -12.35 -9.97
C ARG A 52 8.33 -13.82 -9.69
N PHE A 53 7.70 -14.42 -8.70
CA PHE A 53 7.93 -15.82 -8.29
C PHE A 53 6.94 -16.81 -8.91
N SER A 54 6.11 -16.37 -9.85
CA SER A 54 5.18 -17.25 -10.58
C SER A 54 5.95 -18.25 -11.47
N PRO A 55 5.52 -19.53 -11.56
CA PRO A 55 6.23 -20.60 -12.29
C PRO A 55 6.37 -20.42 -13.82
N GLN A 56 5.68 -19.45 -14.41
CA GLN A 56 5.65 -19.24 -15.86
C GLN A 56 5.78 -17.74 -16.18
N PRO A 57 6.40 -17.37 -17.31
CA PRO A 57 6.45 -15.99 -17.80
C PRO A 57 5.03 -15.54 -18.18
N LYS A 58 4.31 -15.02 -17.20
CA LYS A 58 3.00 -14.39 -17.36
C LYS A 58 3.18 -12.92 -17.71
N PRO A 59 2.20 -12.29 -18.37
CA PRO A 59 2.18 -10.85 -18.55
C PRO A 59 2.42 -10.14 -17.20
N PRO A 60 3.02 -8.93 -17.19
CA PRO A 60 3.38 -8.18 -15.98
C PRO A 60 2.18 -7.61 -15.20
N ILE A 61 1.13 -8.43 -15.00
CA ILE A 61 -0.13 -8.04 -14.38
C ILE A 61 0.08 -7.53 -12.96
N GLY A 62 0.94 -8.18 -12.16
CA GLY A 62 1.24 -7.71 -10.80
C GLY A 62 1.91 -6.33 -10.77
N VAL A 63 2.78 -6.04 -11.75
CA VAL A 63 3.42 -4.73 -11.89
C VAL A 63 2.42 -3.68 -12.39
N MET A 64 1.56 -4.04 -13.36
CA MET A 64 0.51 -3.16 -13.85
C MET A 64 -0.44 -2.75 -12.72
N VAL A 65 -0.94 -3.72 -11.94
CA VAL A 65 -1.80 -3.46 -10.77
C VAL A 65 -1.10 -2.55 -9.77
N ALA A 66 0.20 -2.76 -9.50
CA ALA A 66 0.95 -1.89 -8.60
C ALA A 66 1.04 -0.44 -9.11
N ILE A 67 1.28 -0.22 -10.40
CA ILE A 67 1.32 1.12 -10.99
C ILE A 67 -0.05 1.82 -10.90
N PHE A 68 -1.13 1.11 -11.22
CA PHE A 68 -2.48 1.65 -11.05
C PHE A 68 -2.81 1.96 -9.59
N SER A 69 -2.41 1.09 -8.67
CA SER A 69 -2.58 1.34 -7.24
C SER A 69 -1.82 2.59 -6.78
N ILE A 70 -0.59 2.82 -7.27
CA ILE A 70 0.17 4.05 -6.96
C ILE A 70 -0.56 5.29 -7.50
N ALA A 71 -1.14 5.21 -8.70
CA ALA A 71 -1.93 6.32 -9.26
C ALA A 71 -3.19 6.61 -8.43
N ILE A 72 -3.89 5.56 -7.97
CA ILE A 72 -5.05 5.68 -7.08
C ILE A 72 -4.64 6.27 -5.73
N ALA A 73 -3.54 5.80 -5.15
CA ALA A 73 -2.99 6.31 -3.89
C ALA A 73 -2.66 7.82 -4.00
N ALA A 74 -2.01 8.24 -5.09
CA ALA A 74 -1.75 9.65 -5.35
C ALA A 74 -3.04 10.49 -5.43
N ALA A 75 -4.08 9.98 -6.08
CA ALA A 75 -5.39 10.63 -6.14
C ALA A 75 -6.08 10.69 -4.77
N GLU A 76 -6.06 9.59 -4.01
CA GLU A 76 -6.61 9.51 -2.66
C GLU A 76 -5.92 10.49 -1.71
N ALA A 77 -4.58 10.54 -1.69
CA ALA A 77 -3.81 11.46 -0.86
C ALA A 77 -4.13 12.93 -1.16
N ALA A 78 -4.30 13.29 -2.44
CA ALA A 78 -4.69 14.64 -2.85
C ALA A 78 -6.08 15.02 -2.34
N VAL A 79 -7.06 14.11 -2.49
CA VAL A 79 -8.44 14.31 -2.02
C VAL A 79 -8.49 14.34 -0.48
N GLY A 80 -7.79 13.42 0.18
CA GLY A 80 -7.72 13.33 1.64
C GLY A 80 -7.14 14.59 2.26
N LEU A 81 -6.03 15.11 1.71
CA LEU A 81 -5.43 16.35 2.21
C LEU A 81 -6.33 17.56 1.95
N ALA A 82 -6.97 17.64 0.77
CA ALA A 82 -7.92 18.71 0.47
C ALA A 82 -9.10 18.72 1.46
N LEU A 83 -9.63 17.55 1.81
CA LEU A 83 -10.69 17.40 2.80
C LEU A 83 -10.23 17.86 4.20
N VAL A 84 -9.03 17.46 4.62
CA VAL A 84 -8.44 17.89 5.90
C VAL A 84 -8.34 19.42 5.95
N ILE A 85 -7.81 20.05 4.89
CA ILE A 85 -7.71 21.52 4.83
C ILE A 85 -9.09 22.17 4.88
N ALA A 86 -10.07 21.62 4.15
CA ALA A 86 -11.44 22.16 4.13
C ALA A 86 -12.10 22.13 5.52
N ILE A 87 -11.87 21.07 6.30
CA ILE A 87 -12.39 20.94 7.67
C ILE A 87 -11.70 21.93 8.61
N TYR A 88 -10.38 22.09 8.53
CA TYR A 88 -9.63 23.00 9.40
C TYR A 88 -9.78 24.49 9.04
N ARG A 89 -10.35 24.80 7.87
CA ARG A 89 -10.61 26.19 7.43
C ARG A 89 -11.88 26.78 8.07
N HIS A 90 -12.67 25.96 8.76
CA HIS A 90 -13.86 26.35 9.52
C HIS A 90 -13.67 26.02 11.00
#